data_AF-A0A369R063-F1
#
_entry.id   AF-A0A369R063-F1
#
_cell.length_a   1.000
_cell.length_b   1.000
_cell.length_c   1.000
_cell.angle_alpha   90.00
_cell.angle_beta   90.00
_cell.angle_gamma   90.00
#
_symmetry.space_group_name_H-M   'P 1'
#
loop_
_entity.id
_entity.type
_entity.pdbx_description
1 polymer ?
#
loop_
_entity_poly.entity_id
_entity_poly.type
_entity_poly.pdbx_seq_one_letter_code
_entity_poly.pdbx_strand_id
1 'polypeptide(L)'
;MQQTLDDLLAGDDPAELGRAEAALAGCDGRDSDLDAALTALIWRRRAQGPRGIVETLIRPDCVERLDRIATDLERVGARDAATAFRRLRRACPLADAQLGPGVIDWLDTEFDFARTARRIETDLDDIAPDVWAFLRRRRSACAGVPLPPERRGLLARLFG
;
A
#
# COMPACT_ATOMS: atom_id res chain seq x y z
N MET A 1 -3.00 -30.07 -2.11
CA MET A 1 -1.83 -29.20 -1.90
C MET A 1 -2.33 -27.79 -1.66
N GLN A 2 -1.81 -27.10 -0.66
CA GLN A 2 -2.10 -25.69 -0.42
C GLN A 2 -1.25 -24.86 -1.39
N GLN A 3 -1.89 -23.97 -2.16
CA GLN A 3 -1.18 -23.07 -3.07
C GLN A 3 -0.43 -22.01 -2.24
N THR A 4 0.77 -21.66 -2.68
CA THR A 4 1.66 -20.70 -2.01
C THR A 4 1.81 -19.42 -2.82
N LEU A 5 2.33 -18.36 -2.19
CA LEU A 5 2.66 -17.11 -2.88
C LEU A 5 3.71 -17.34 -3.97
N ASP A 6 4.63 -18.30 -3.77
CA ASP A 6 5.57 -18.73 -4.81
C ASP A 6 4.86 -19.28 -6.06
N ASP A 7 3.83 -20.10 -5.88
CA ASP A 7 3.02 -20.65 -6.97
C ASP A 7 2.26 -19.53 -7.71
N LEU A 8 1.78 -18.52 -6.98
CA LEU A 8 1.13 -17.34 -7.56
C LEU A 8 2.11 -16.55 -8.45
N LEU A 9 3.30 -16.28 -7.92
CA LEU A 9 4.35 -15.49 -8.59
C LEU A 9 5.05 -16.24 -9.72
N ALA A 10 4.82 -17.56 -9.85
CA ALA A 10 5.21 -18.32 -11.03
C ALA A 10 4.34 -17.98 -12.25
N GLY A 11 3.11 -17.51 -12.03
CA GLY A 11 2.27 -16.90 -13.06
C GLY A 11 2.73 -15.49 -13.44
N ASP A 12 2.07 -14.91 -14.44
CA ASP A 12 2.34 -13.55 -14.90
C ASP A 12 1.05 -12.71 -14.92
N ASP A 13 0.28 -12.77 -13.84
CA ASP A 13 -0.97 -12.04 -13.68
C ASP A 13 -0.93 -11.07 -12.48
N PRO A 14 -0.54 -9.79 -12.72
CA PRO A 14 -0.61 -8.73 -11.72
C PRO A 14 -2.03 -8.46 -11.18
N ALA A 15 -3.09 -8.99 -11.80
CA ALA A 15 -4.43 -8.88 -11.24
C ALA A 15 -4.59 -9.69 -9.93
N GLU A 16 -3.68 -10.65 -9.66
CA GLU A 16 -3.70 -11.44 -8.43
C GLU A 16 -3.06 -10.75 -7.21
N LEU A 17 -2.70 -9.47 -7.31
CA LEU A 17 -2.12 -8.69 -6.20
C LEU A 17 -2.99 -8.67 -4.94
N GLY A 18 -4.32 -8.76 -5.07
CA GLY A 18 -5.21 -8.89 -3.91
C GLY A 18 -5.02 -10.18 -3.12
N ARG A 19 -4.68 -11.29 -3.81
CA ARG A 19 -4.33 -12.57 -3.16
C ARG A 19 -2.96 -12.49 -2.50
N ALA A 20 -2.01 -11.82 -3.16
CA ALA A 20 -0.69 -11.56 -2.59
C ALA A 20 -0.78 -10.72 -1.31
N GLU A 21 -1.61 -9.66 -1.28
CA GLU A 21 -1.84 -8.84 -0.09
C GLU A 21 -2.35 -9.69 1.07
N ALA A 22 -3.38 -10.49 0.83
CA ALA A 22 -4.00 -11.31 1.87
C ALA A 22 -3.05 -12.40 2.39
N ALA A 23 -2.23 -12.99 1.52
CA ALA A 23 -1.22 -13.97 1.90
C ALA A 23 -0.13 -13.35 2.78
N LEU A 24 0.40 -12.18 2.36
CA LEU A 24 1.39 -11.45 3.14
C LEU A 24 0.82 -10.99 4.48
N ALA A 25 -0.39 -10.44 4.51
CA ALA A 25 -1.04 -9.98 5.75
C ALA A 25 -1.20 -11.10 6.80
N GLY A 26 -1.43 -12.34 6.36
CA GLY A 26 -1.54 -13.52 7.23
C GLY A 26 -0.22 -14.20 7.58
N CYS A 27 0.92 -13.76 7.03
CA CYS A 27 2.22 -14.37 7.28
C CYS A 27 2.91 -13.76 8.50
N ASP A 28 3.11 -14.52 9.58
CA ASP A 28 3.98 -14.07 10.67
C ASP A 28 5.46 -14.10 10.25
N GLY A 29 6.31 -13.26 10.86
CA GLY A 29 7.76 -13.30 10.66
C GLY A 29 8.27 -12.79 9.30
N ARG A 30 7.53 -11.91 8.62
CA ARG A 30 7.96 -11.25 7.37
C ARG A 30 9.27 -10.49 7.56
N ASP A 31 10.11 -10.51 6.53
CA ASP A 31 11.27 -9.61 6.44
C ASP A 31 10.83 -8.18 6.05
N SER A 32 11.78 -7.24 6.08
CA SER A 32 11.52 -5.84 5.74
C SER A 32 11.10 -5.60 4.28
N ASP A 33 11.39 -6.55 3.39
CA ASP A 33 11.08 -6.44 1.97
C ASP A 33 9.63 -6.87 1.74
N LEU A 34 9.19 -7.97 2.35
CA LEU A 34 7.80 -8.40 2.34
C LEU A 34 6.88 -7.42 3.06
N ASP A 35 7.36 -6.81 4.16
CA ASP A 35 6.64 -5.72 4.81
C ASP A 35 6.48 -4.50 3.89
N ALA A 36 7.52 -4.14 3.12
CA ALA A 36 7.42 -3.04 2.15
C ALA A 36 6.44 -3.34 1.01
N ALA A 37 6.44 -4.57 0.50
CA ALA A 37 5.46 -5.03 -0.49
C ALA A 37 4.03 -4.99 0.06
N LEU A 38 3.83 -5.43 1.30
CA LEU A 38 2.53 -5.36 1.97
C LEU A 38 2.08 -3.90 2.17
N THR A 39 2.97 -3.01 2.60
CA THR A 39 2.68 -1.57 2.69
C THR A 39 2.19 -1.03 1.34
N ALA A 40 2.90 -1.30 0.25
CA ALA A 40 2.52 -0.83 -1.09
C ALA A 40 1.14 -1.36 -1.53
N LEU A 41 0.87 -2.65 -1.32
CA LEU A 41 -0.41 -3.28 -1.65
C LEU A 41 -1.59 -2.66 -0.90
N ILE A 42 -1.45 -2.46 0.42
CA ILE A 42 -2.48 -1.83 1.24
C ILE A 42 -2.78 -0.42 0.72
N TRP A 43 -1.74 0.34 0.36
CA TRP A 43 -1.89 1.71 -0.13
C TRP A 43 -2.55 1.78 -1.49
N ARG A 44 -2.18 0.90 -2.42
CA ARG A 44 -2.87 0.75 -3.70
C ARG A 44 -4.36 0.43 -3.50
N ARG A 45 -4.69 -0.57 -2.67
CA ARG A 45 -6.08 -0.94 -2.40
C ARG A 45 -6.89 0.21 -1.80
N ARG A 46 -6.27 1.02 -0.93
CA ARG A 46 -6.91 2.21 -0.35
C ARG A 46 -7.14 3.31 -1.38
N ALA A 47 -6.20 3.52 -2.30
CA ALA A 47 -6.35 4.45 -3.42
C ALA A 47 -7.49 4.04 -4.37
N GLN A 48 -7.69 2.74 -4.60
CA GLN A 48 -8.77 2.21 -5.46
C GLN A 48 -10.13 2.11 -4.75
N GLY A 49 -10.18 2.29 -3.43
CA GLY A 49 -11.39 2.11 -2.64
C GLY A 49 -12.37 3.27 -2.77
N PRO A 50 -13.65 3.08 -2.40
CA PRO A 50 -14.71 4.09 -2.54
C PRO A 50 -14.50 5.34 -1.67
N ARG A 51 -13.58 5.27 -0.71
CA ARG A 51 -13.22 6.34 0.23
C ARG A 51 -11.94 7.09 -0.20
N GLY A 52 -11.23 6.55 -1.19
CA GLY A 52 -9.96 7.06 -1.69
C GLY A 52 -8.86 7.19 -0.64
N ILE A 53 -7.78 7.85 -1.04
CA ILE A 53 -6.61 8.06 -0.17
C ILE A 53 -6.86 9.10 0.93
N VAL A 54 -7.77 10.07 0.69
CA VAL A 54 -8.03 11.20 1.58
C VAL A 54 -8.45 10.72 2.98
N GLU A 55 -9.45 9.84 3.06
CA GLU A 55 -9.93 9.32 4.34
C GLU A 55 -8.85 8.50 5.09
N THR A 56 -7.88 7.96 4.36
CA THR A 56 -6.76 7.27 4.98
C THR A 56 -5.76 8.26 5.58
N LEU A 57 -5.44 9.32 4.84
CA LEU A 57 -4.44 10.32 5.22
C LEU A 57 -4.87 11.19 6.40
N ILE A 58 -6.18 11.37 6.62
CA ILE A 58 -6.69 12.14 7.76
C ILE A 58 -6.54 11.42 9.11
N ARG A 59 -6.13 10.14 9.10
CA ARG A 59 -5.95 9.40 10.34
C ARG A 59 -4.60 9.76 10.99
N PRO A 60 -4.56 10.02 12.31
CA PRO A 60 -3.32 10.38 13.01
C PRO A 60 -2.19 9.38 12.80
N ASP A 61 -2.51 8.09 12.87
CA ASP A 61 -1.54 6.99 12.69
C ASP A 61 -0.93 6.95 11.29
N CYS A 62 -1.61 7.53 10.31
CA CYS A 62 -1.11 7.59 8.95
C CYS A 62 -0.05 8.68 8.80
N VAL A 63 -0.28 9.86 9.38
CA VAL A 63 0.61 11.01 9.19
C VAL A 63 1.97 10.75 9.86
N GLU A 64 1.98 10.10 11.02
CA GLU A 64 3.20 9.63 11.72
C GLU A 64 4.01 8.65 10.87
N ARG A 65 3.36 7.95 9.93
CA ARG A 65 3.97 6.88 9.13
C ARG A 65 4.36 7.31 7.73
N LEU A 66 4.13 8.56 7.31
CA LEU A 66 4.34 8.99 5.91
C LEU A 66 5.77 8.73 5.43
N ASP A 67 6.79 8.96 6.27
CA ASP A 67 8.20 8.71 5.90
C ASP A 67 8.50 7.22 5.72
N ARG A 68 7.94 6.38 6.60
CA ARG A 68 8.04 4.91 6.48
C ARG A 68 7.34 4.44 5.20
N ILE A 69 6.14 4.94 4.93
CA ILE A 69 5.37 4.60 3.73
C ILE A 69 6.14 4.99 2.47
N ALA A 70 6.70 6.19 2.43
CA ALA A 70 7.53 6.63 1.31
C ALA A 70 8.76 5.74 1.12
N THR A 71 9.40 5.33 2.21
CA THR A 71 10.57 4.43 2.18
C THR A 71 10.20 3.05 1.63
N ASP A 72 9.08 2.48 2.10
CA ASP A 72 8.58 1.19 1.64
C ASP A 72 8.18 1.24 0.15
N LEU A 73 7.51 2.31 -0.29
CA LEU A 73 7.15 2.53 -1.70
C LEU A 73 8.38 2.66 -2.60
N GLU A 74 9.40 3.41 -2.17
CA GLU A 74 10.65 3.54 -2.93
C GLU A 74 11.39 2.21 -3.04
N ARG A 75 11.37 1.41 -1.96
CA ARG A 75 11.99 0.07 -1.93
C ARG A 75 11.35 -0.88 -2.95
N VAL A 76 10.04 -0.82 -3.14
CA VAL A 76 9.34 -1.64 -4.15
C VAL A 76 9.49 -1.11 -5.58
N GLY A 77 9.99 0.13 -5.75
CA GLY A 77 10.17 0.78 -7.04
C GLY A 77 9.14 1.85 -7.38
N ALA A 78 8.11 2.02 -6.54
CA ALA A 78 7.03 2.99 -6.69
C ALA A 78 7.50 4.43 -6.32
N ARG A 79 8.45 4.95 -7.10
CA ARG A 79 9.19 6.20 -6.79
C ARG A 79 8.31 7.45 -6.84
N ASP A 80 7.35 7.50 -7.76
CA ASP A 80 6.46 8.66 -7.90
C ASP A 80 5.52 8.76 -6.69
N ALA A 81 4.89 7.64 -6.31
CA ALA A 81 4.12 7.55 -5.08
C ALA A 81 4.97 7.93 -3.86
N ALA A 82 6.17 7.34 -3.70
CA ALA A 82 7.08 7.69 -2.61
C ALA A 82 7.39 9.19 -2.54
N THR A 83 7.61 9.83 -3.70
CA THR A 83 7.86 11.27 -3.80
C THR A 83 6.64 12.08 -3.38
N ALA A 84 5.44 11.66 -3.77
CA ALA A 84 4.20 12.31 -3.37
C ALA A 84 3.96 12.23 -1.85
N PHE A 85 4.22 11.07 -1.23
CA PHE A 85 4.17 10.92 0.24
C PHE A 85 5.17 11.82 0.97
N ARG A 86 6.41 11.95 0.46
CA ARG A 86 7.42 12.86 1.05
C ARG A 86 7.01 14.33 0.94
N ARG A 87 6.41 14.72 -0.19
CA ARG A 87 5.87 16.08 -0.36
C ARG A 87 4.79 16.35 0.66
N LEU A 88 3.88 15.40 0.87
CA LEU A 88 2.85 15.51 1.88
C LEU A 88 3.43 15.65 3.30
N ARG A 89 4.43 14.82 3.66
CA ARG A 89 5.09 14.92 4.96
C ARG A 89 5.79 16.26 5.18
N ARG A 90 6.44 16.82 4.14
CA ARG A 90 7.10 18.13 4.19
C ARG A 90 6.13 19.30 4.27
N ALA A 91 4.96 19.15 3.65
CA ALA A 91 3.90 20.15 3.73
C ALA A 91 3.22 20.15 5.11
N CYS A 92 3.23 19.02 5.83
CA CYS A 92 2.69 18.93 7.18
C CYS A 92 3.61 19.63 8.20
N PRO A 93 3.20 20.77 8.77
CA PRO A 93 4.03 21.54 9.70
C PRO A 93 4.01 20.95 11.12
N LEU A 94 3.15 19.97 11.37
CA LEU A 94 2.94 19.37 12.68
C LEU A 94 4.14 18.48 13.05
N ALA A 95 4.63 18.67 14.27
CA ALA A 95 5.49 17.67 14.90
C ALA A 95 4.66 16.41 15.19
N ASP A 96 5.32 15.25 15.29
CA ASP A 96 4.62 13.97 15.46
C ASP A 96 3.67 13.98 16.68
N ALA A 97 4.06 14.65 17.77
CA ALA A 97 3.24 14.81 18.99
C ALA A 97 1.97 15.67 18.80
N GLN A 98 1.84 16.41 17.69
CA GLN A 98 0.72 17.31 17.40
C GLN A 98 -0.25 16.74 16.35
N LEU A 99 0.05 15.56 15.80
CA LEU A 99 -0.69 14.97 14.68
C LEU A 99 -2.11 14.50 15.05
N GLY A 100 -2.38 14.15 16.31
CA GLY A 100 -3.70 13.67 16.74
C GLY A 100 -4.84 14.66 16.44
N PRO A 101 -5.01 15.72 17.25
CA PRO A 101 -6.07 16.70 17.04
C PRO A 101 -5.75 17.69 15.91
N GLY A 102 -4.46 17.95 15.62
CA GLY A 102 -4.07 19.01 14.68
C GLY A 102 -4.16 18.65 13.20
N VAL A 103 -4.26 17.36 12.84
CA VAL A 103 -4.30 16.95 11.42
C VAL A 103 -5.53 17.47 10.71
N ILE A 104 -6.73 17.41 11.31
CA ILE A 104 -7.95 17.92 10.67
C ILE A 104 -7.84 19.44 10.44
N ASP A 105 -7.40 20.19 11.46
CA ASP A 105 -7.22 21.64 11.37
C ASP A 105 -6.16 22.04 10.31
N TRP A 106 -5.08 21.27 10.20
CA TRP A 106 -4.08 21.48 9.14
C TRP A 106 -4.66 21.21 7.75
N LEU A 107 -5.43 20.13 7.60
CA LEU A 107 -6.05 19.77 6.32
C LEU A 107 -7.07 20.81 5.86
N ASP A 108 -7.82 21.41 6.78
CA ASP A 108 -8.78 22.49 6.50
C ASP A 108 -8.08 23.80 6.08
N THR A 109 -6.81 23.99 6.47
CA THR A 109 -6.01 25.18 6.15
C THR A 109 -5.11 25.00 4.93
N GLU A 110 -4.80 23.77 4.54
CA GLU A 110 -3.91 23.45 3.41
C GLU A 110 -4.67 23.41 2.08
N PHE A 111 -4.64 24.52 1.34
CA PHE A 111 -5.34 24.68 0.05
C PHE A 111 -4.96 23.63 -1.01
N ASP A 112 -3.76 23.04 -0.92
CA ASP A 112 -3.24 22.07 -1.89
C ASP A 112 -3.33 20.60 -1.44
N PHE A 113 -3.90 20.31 -0.27
CA PHE A 113 -3.99 18.94 0.24
C PHE A 113 -4.79 18.02 -0.70
N ALA A 114 -5.98 18.45 -1.11
CA ALA A 114 -6.83 17.64 -2.00
C ALA A 114 -6.15 17.33 -3.35
N ARG A 115 -5.34 18.28 -3.86
CA ARG A 115 -4.54 18.07 -5.09
C ARG A 115 -3.43 17.05 -4.84
N THR A 116 -2.73 17.16 -3.72
CA THR A 116 -1.66 16.23 -3.34
C THR A 116 -2.20 14.81 -3.11
N ALA A 117 -3.34 14.69 -2.44
CA ALA A 117 -4.03 13.42 -2.23
C ALA A 117 -4.42 12.77 -3.56
N ARG A 118 -5.07 13.50 -4.47
CA ARG A 118 -5.40 12.97 -5.81
C ARG A 118 -4.18 12.49 -6.58
N ARG A 119 -3.06 13.21 -6.48
CA ARG A 119 -1.81 12.78 -7.11
C ARG A 119 -1.29 11.48 -6.50
N ILE A 120 -1.29 11.36 -5.17
CA ILE A 120 -0.93 10.12 -4.48
C ILE A 120 -1.83 8.96 -4.96
N GLU A 121 -3.13 9.21 -5.09
CA GLU A 121 -4.10 8.22 -5.57
C GLU A 121 -3.78 7.74 -6.99
N THR A 122 -3.50 8.66 -7.92
CA THR A 122 -3.06 8.32 -9.28
C THR A 122 -1.74 7.56 -9.29
N ASP A 123 -0.73 8.06 -8.56
CA ASP A 123 0.61 7.46 -8.53
C ASP A 123 0.59 6.06 -7.87
N LEU A 124 -0.36 5.78 -6.98
CA LEU A 124 -0.55 4.46 -6.35
C LEU A 124 -1.35 3.47 -7.20
N ASP A 125 -2.25 3.95 -8.08
CA ASP A 125 -3.02 3.06 -8.94
C ASP A 125 -2.11 2.30 -9.92
N ASP A 126 -1.04 2.96 -10.37
CA ASP A 126 -0.08 2.46 -11.38
C ASP A 126 1.04 1.58 -10.80
N ILE A 127 1.11 1.34 -9.48
CA ILE A 127 2.25 0.60 -8.88
C ILE A 127 2.16 -0.91 -9.03
N ALA A 128 1.06 -1.44 -9.58
CA ALA A 128 0.85 -2.89 -9.68
C ALA A 128 2.02 -3.63 -10.37
N PRO A 129 2.54 -3.17 -11.52
CA PRO A 129 3.69 -3.81 -12.16
C PRO A 129 4.96 -3.76 -11.30
N ASP A 130 5.20 -2.65 -10.59
CA ASP A 130 6.38 -2.49 -9.73
C ASP A 130 6.35 -3.46 -8.55
N VAL A 131 5.21 -3.53 -7.85
CA VAL A 131 5.01 -4.45 -6.73
C VAL A 131 5.11 -5.90 -7.19
N TRP A 132 4.51 -6.24 -8.34
CA TRP A 132 4.60 -7.58 -8.91
C TRP A 132 6.04 -7.97 -9.26
N ALA A 133 6.75 -7.09 -9.96
CA ALA A 133 8.16 -7.29 -10.30
C ALA A 133 9.04 -7.41 -9.04
N PHE A 134 8.77 -6.62 -8.01
CA PHE A 134 9.47 -6.70 -6.73
C PHE A 134 9.26 -8.05 -6.05
N LEU A 135 8.01 -8.51 -5.92
CA LEU A 135 7.69 -9.80 -5.33
C LEU A 135 8.33 -10.96 -6.10
N ARG A 136 8.35 -10.91 -7.45
CA ARG A 136 9.03 -11.91 -8.28
C ARG A 136 10.54 -11.95 -8.07
N ARG A 137 11.19 -10.79 -7.90
CA ARG A 137 12.63 -10.73 -7.53
C ARG A 137 12.89 -11.33 -6.14
N ARG A 138 11.91 -11.25 -5.24
CA ARG A 138 11.96 -11.79 -3.87
C ARG A 138 11.27 -13.14 -3.72
N ARG A 139 11.06 -13.87 -4.82
CA ARG A 139 10.31 -15.12 -4.86
C ARG A 139 10.76 -16.15 -3.80
N SER A 140 12.06 -16.25 -3.52
CA SER A 140 12.58 -17.12 -2.45
C SER A 140 12.10 -16.75 -1.04
N ALA A 141 11.89 -15.47 -0.74
CA ALA A 141 11.33 -15.00 0.52
C ALA A 141 9.81 -15.27 0.61
N CYS A 142 9.14 -15.43 -0.54
CA CYS A 142 7.73 -15.81 -0.62
C CYS A 142 7.51 -17.34 -0.51
N ALA A 143 8.58 -18.14 -0.51
CA ALA A 143 8.49 -19.58 -0.48
C ALA A 143 7.79 -20.06 0.81
N GLY A 144 6.75 -20.86 0.66
CA GLY A 144 5.99 -21.42 1.79
C GLY A 144 4.98 -20.46 2.42
N VAL A 145 4.85 -19.21 1.95
CA VAL A 145 3.76 -18.32 2.37
C VAL A 145 2.44 -18.86 1.81
N PRO A 146 1.50 -19.31 2.66
CA PRO A 146 0.26 -19.92 2.18
C PRO A 146 -0.66 -18.86 1.56
N LEU A 147 -1.25 -19.16 0.41
CA LEU A 147 -2.35 -18.35 -0.09
C LEU A 147 -3.62 -18.63 0.71
N PRO A 148 -4.46 -17.61 0.94
CA PRO A 148 -5.82 -17.85 1.39
C PRO A 148 -6.58 -18.65 0.32
N PRO A 149 -7.56 -19.48 0.73
CA PRO A 149 -8.40 -20.21 -0.21
C PRO A 149 -9.12 -19.24 -1.15
N GLU A 150 -9.26 -19.61 -2.43
CA GLU A 150 -10.03 -18.83 -3.39
C GLU A 150 -11.47 -18.65 -2.88
N ARG A 151 -11.89 -17.40 -2.71
CA ARG A 151 -13.29 -17.10 -2.38
C ARG A 151 -14.14 -17.40 -3.62
N ARG A 152 -14.73 -18.59 -3.68
CA ARG A 152 -15.74 -18.96 -4.70
C ARG A 152 -17.10 -18.40 -4.29
N GLY A 153 -17.66 -17.49 -5.09
CA GLY A 153 -19.04 -16.99 -4.92
C GLY A 153 -19.31 -15.63 -5.58
N LEU A 154 -20.59 -15.31 -5.83
CA LEU A 154 -21.07 -14.08 -6.49
C LEU A 154 -20.54 -12.76 -5.86
N LEU A 155 -20.18 -12.79 -4.57
CA LEU A 155 -19.64 -11.63 -3.83
C LEU A 155 -18.14 -11.41 -4.03
N ALA A 156 -17.39 -12.36 -4.60
CA ALA A 156 -15.96 -12.21 -4.86
C ALA A 156 -15.66 -11.18 -5.97
N ARG A 157 -16.62 -10.94 -6.88
CA ARG A 157 -16.52 -9.92 -7.94
C ARG A 157 -16.73 -8.48 -7.46
N LEU A 158 -17.22 -8.28 -6.24
CA LEU A 158 -17.54 -6.95 -5.71
C LEU A 158 -16.41 -6.37 -4.83
N PHE A 159 -15.44 -7.20 -4.42
CA PHE A 159 -14.38 -6.82 -3.48
C PHE A 159 -13.00 -7.40 -3.88
N GLY A 160 -12.86 -7.83 -5.14
CA GLY A 160 -11.59 -8.30 -5.72
C GLY A 160 -10.81 -7.15 -6.32
#